data_AF-A0A3P8C1K7-F1
#
_entry.id   AF-A0A3P8C1K7-F1
#
_cell.length_a   1.000
_cell.length_b   1.000
_cell.length_c   1.000
_cell.angle_alpha   90.00
_cell.angle_beta   90.00
_cell.angle_gamma   90.00
#
_symmetry.space_group_name_H-M   'P 1'
#
loop_
_entity.id
_entity.type
_entity.pdbx_description
1 polymer ?
#
loop_
_entity_poly.entity_id
_entity_poly.type
_entity_poly.pdbx_seq_one_letter_code
_entity_poly.pdbx_strand_id
1 'polypeptide(L)'
;MLEAVIQLPFSDKHVIGRVVANIAWKTQTSRENIAYIGLGMFGVYMVTGYFAGLICNLIGFVYPAIVSIKSVESGERRNDAKWLIYWTVFGLCSMPDLFSQTILTWFPIYWLCKCVFFLWLYLPSTNGTEAFYNKIISPFSKTYLSLLDTIVR
;
A
#
# COMPACT_ATOMS: atom_id res chain seq x y z
N MET A 1 -8.04 -8.08 2.04
CA MET A 1 -6.76 -8.82 2.19
C MET A 1 -5.92 -8.28 3.34
N LEU A 2 -5.80 -6.96 3.56
CA LEU A 2 -5.16 -6.40 4.77
C LEU A 2 -5.91 -6.74 6.08
N GLU A 3 -7.24 -6.71 6.07
CA GLU A 3 -8.08 -7.31 7.12
C GLU A 3 -7.73 -8.79 7.35
N ALA A 4 -7.54 -9.56 6.27
CA ALA A 4 -7.13 -10.95 6.37
C ALA A 4 -5.71 -11.09 6.93
N VAL A 5 -4.75 -10.21 6.59
CA VAL A 5 -3.37 -10.18 7.11
C VAL A 5 -3.32 -9.81 8.60
N ILE A 6 -4.17 -8.89 9.04
CA ILE A 6 -4.31 -8.53 10.46
C ILE A 6 -5.00 -9.68 11.23
N GLN A 7 -5.89 -10.42 10.57
CA GLN A 7 -6.57 -11.62 11.12
C GLN A 7 -5.74 -12.91 10.96
N LEU A 8 -4.69 -12.94 10.14
CA LEU A 8 -3.78 -14.09 9.94
C LEU A 8 -3.16 -14.58 11.26
N PRO A 9 -2.64 -13.72 12.17
CA PRO A 9 -2.16 -14.16 13.49
C PRO A 9 -3.26 -14.73 14.40
N PHE A 10 -4.53 -14.48 14.08
CA PHE A 10 -5.69 -14.96 14.85
C PHE A 10 -6.37 -16.18 14.20
N SER A 11 -5.98 -16.58 12.99
CA SER A 11 -6.58 -17.70 12.24
C SER A 11 -5.72 -18.96 12.31
N ASP A 12 -6.12 -19.93 13.12
CA ASP A 12 -5.41 -21.22 13.31
C ASP A 12 -5.41 -22.13 12.06
N LYS A 13 -6.16 -21.78 11.01
CA LYS A 13 -6.22 -22.54 9.75
C LYS A 13 -4.95 -22.42 8.90
N HIS A 14 -4.16 -21.37 9.09
CA HIS A 14 -2.96 -21.08 8.28
C HIS A 14 -1.67 -21.29 9.09
N VAL A 15 -0.55 -21.52 8.38
CA VAL A 15 0.78 -21.76 8.99
C VAL A 15 1.18 -20.62 9.93
N ILE A 16 0.88 -19.37 9.56
CA ILE A 16 1.21 -18.18 10.36
C ILE A 16 0.47 -18.20 11.70
N GLY A 17 -0.83 -18.52 11.71
CA GLY A 17 -1.60 -18.65 12.96
C GLY A 17 -1.04 -19.73 13.88
N ARG A 18 -0.62 -20.87 13.34
CA ARG A 18 0.02 -21.94 14.13
C ARG A 18 1.39 -21.53 14.69
N VAL A 19 2.20 -20.79 13.93
CA VAL A 19 3.49 -20.27 14.41
C VAL A 19 3.27 -19.23 15.51
N VAL A 20 2.33 -18.30 15.33
CA VAL A 20 1.97 -17.29 16.34
C VAL A 20 1.41 -17.95 17.59
N ALA A 21 0.54 -18.96 17.46
CA ALA A 21 0.04 -19.76 18.58
C ALA A 21 1.18 -20.49 19.29
N ASN A 22 2.14 -21.04 18.54
CA ASN A 22 3.32 -21.72 19.10
C ASN A 22 4.23 -20.79 19.93
N ILE A 23 4.35 -19.54 19.51
CA ILE A 23 5.13 -18.52 20.22
C ILE A 23 4.32 -18.00 21.42
N ALA A 24 3.00 -17.80 21.25
CA ALA A 24 2.11 -17.32 22.30
C ALA A 24 2.06 -18.26 23.51
N TRP A 25 1.99 -19.58 23.29
CA TRP A 25 1.97 -20.52 24.42
C TRP A 25 3.33 -20.60 25.13
N LYS A 26 4.46 -20.39 24.42
CA LYS A 26 5.80 -20.37 25.02
C LYS A 26 6.08 -19.10 25.82
N THR A 27 5.56 -17.96 25.37
CA THR A 27 5.86 -16.64 25.95
C THR A 27 4.74 -16.16 26.89
N GLN A 28 3.68 -16.95 27.10
CA GLN A 28 2.50 -16.64 27.91
C GLN A 28 1.95 -15.22 27.68
N THR A 29 1.96 -14.81 26.41
CA THR A 29 1.64 -13.45 25.96
C THR A 29 0.50 -13.51 24.95
N SER A 30 -0.39 -12.51 24.96
CA SER A 30 -1.50 -12.41 24.00
C SER A 30 -1.01 -12.36 22.54
N ARG A 31 -1.75 -13.04 21.65
CA ARG A 31 -1.45 -13.09 20.19
C ARG A 31 -1.35 -11.70 19.56
N GLU A 32 -2.10 -10.74 20.09
CA GLU A 32 -2.08 -9.33 19.67
C GLU A 32 -0.73 -8.65 19.91
N ASN A 33 -0.10 -8.87 21.06
CA ASN A 33 1.19 -8.26 21.40
C ASN A 33 2.31 -8.80 20.51
N ILE A 34 2.26 -10.08 20.15
CA ILE A 34 3.22 -10.69 19.21
C ILE A 34 3.07 -10.06 17.82
N ALA A 35 1.83 -9.80 17.37
CA ALA A 35 1.59 -9.10 16.12
C ALA A 35 2.14 -7.67 16.16
N TYR A 36 1.90 -6.91 17.23
CA TYR A 36 2.44 -5.56 17.39
C TYR A 36 3.97 -5.53 17.45
N ILE A 37 4.60 -6.49 18.15
CA ILE A 37 6.07 -6.61 18.21
C ILE A 37 6.64 -6.93 16.83
N GLY A 38 6.01 -7.87 16.09
CA GLY A 38 6.42 -8.19 14.72
C GLY A 38 6.28 -7.00 13.77
N LEU A 39 5.20 -6.24 13.89
CA LEU A 39 4.95 -5.04 13.08
C LEU A 39 5.93 -3.91 13.41
N GLY A 40 6.28 -3.74 14.69
CA GLY A 40 7.31 -2.82 15.15
C GLY A 40 8.70 -3.21 14.66
N MET A 41 9.06 -4.49 14.74
CA MET A 41 10.33 -5.02 14.20
C MET A 41 10.43 -4.83 12.69
N PHE A 42 9.34 -5.07 11.96
CA PHE A 42 9.26 -4.79 10.52
C PHE A 42 9.41 -3.29 10.22
N GLY A 43 8.78 -2.42 11.01
CA GLY A 43 8.95 -0.97 10.91
C GLY A 43 10.39 -0.53 11.12
N VAL A 44 11.07 -1.03 12.15
CA VAL A 44 12.49 -0.74 12.43
C VAL A 44 13.40 -1.26 11.31
N TYR A 45 13.11 -2.45 10.78
CA TYR A 45 13.82 -3.01 9.63
C TYR A 45 13.65 -2.15 8.37
N MET A 46 12.47 -1.56 8.15
CA MET A 46 12.22 -0.66 7.02
C MET A 46 12.96 0.68 7.12
N VAL A 47 13.39 1.09 8.31
CA VAL A 47 14.20 2.31 8.52
C VAL A 47 15.69 2.04 8.33
N THR A 48 16.17 0.85 8.69
CA THR A 48 17.61 0.52 8.71
C THR A 48 18.05 -0.40 7.57
N GLY A 49 17.12 -1.07 6.90
CA GLY A 49 17.39 -2.10 5.91
C GLY A 49 17.81 -1.57 4.55
N TYR A 50 18.90 -2.11 4.01
CA TYR A 50 19.42 -1.78 2.68
C TYR A 50 18.40 -2.03 1.54
N PHE A 51 17.50 -3.00 1.72
CA PHE A 51 16.47 -3.38 0.74
C PHE A 51 15.07 -2.82 1.05
N ALA A 52 14.94 -1.91 2.03
CA ALA A 52 13.65 -1.37 2.43
C ALA A 52 12.86 -0.76 1.26
N GLY A 53 13.55 -0.05 0.35
CA GLY A 53 12.91 0.51 -0.83
C GLY A 53 12.38 -0.52 -1.82
N LEU A 54 13.12 -1.61 -2.02
CA LEU A 54 12.69 -2.71 -2.88
C LEU A 54 11.48 -3.44 -2.30
N ILE A 55 11.49 -3.71 -0.99
CA ILE A 55 10.37 -4.33 -0.29
C ILE A 55 9.14 -3.41 -0.34
N CYS A 56 9.32 -2.11 -0.12
CA CYS A 56 8.23 -1.14 -0.16
C CYS A 56 7.59 -1.08 -1.55
N ASN A 57 8.42 -1.01 -2.61
CA ASN A 57 7.94 -0.98 -3.99
C ASN A 57 7.29 -2.30 -4.40
N LEU A 58 7.81 -3.46 -3.96
CA LEU A 58 7.17 -4.75 -4.21
C LEU A 58 5.79 -4.85 -3.54
N ILE A 59 5.68 -4.44 -2.27
CA ILE A 59 4.39 -4.44 -1.56
C ILE A 59 3.41 -3.49 -2.26
N GLY A 60 3.88 -2.31 -2.66
CA GLY A 60 3.07 -1.33 -3.39
C GLY A 60 2.74 -1.72 -4.84
N PHE A 61 3.43 -2.72 -5.41
CA PHE A 61 3.19 -3.19 -6.77
C PHE A 61 2.34 -4.46 -6.81
N VAL A 62 2.73 -5.49 -6.08
CA VAL A 62 2.18 -6.85 -6.21
C VAL A 62 0.71 -6.90 -5.80
N TYR A 63 0.36 -6.26 -4.68
CA TYR A 63 -1.02 -6.31 -4.19
C TYR A 63 -2.00 -5.58 -5.13
N PRO A 64 -1.78 -4.31 -5.51
CA PRO A 64 -2.59 -3.63 -6.50
C PRO A 64 -2.64 -4.35 -7.85
N ALA A 65 -1.54 -4.95 -8.30
CA ALA A 65 -1.51 -5.70 -9.57
C ALA A 65 -2.47 -6.88 -9.55
N ILE A 66 -2.44 -7.69 -8.49
CA ILE A 66 -3.36 -8.85 -8.36
C ILE A 66 -4.82 -8.40 -8.32
N VAL A 67 -5.12 -7.33 -7.56
CA VAL A 67 -6.51 -6.85 -7.45
C VAL A 67 -6.97 -6.14 -8.73
N SER A 68 -6.07 -5.48 -9.45
CA SER A 68 -6.35 -4.89 -10.78
C SER A 68 -6.70 -5.98 -11.79
N ILE A 69 -5.96 -7.09 -11.83
CA ILE A 69 -6.27 -8.22 -12.70
C ILE A 69 -7.66 -8.79 -12.37
N LYS A 70 -7.95 -8.96 -11.08
CA LYS A 70 -9.28 -9.40 -10.63
C LYS A 70 -10.40 -8.42 -11.00
N SER A 71 -10.16 -7.11 -11.00
CA SER A 71 -11.18 -6.12 -11.40
C SER A 71 -11.45 -6.17 -12.89
N VAL A 72 -10.41 -6.38 -13.70
CA VAL A 72 -10.53 -6.55 -15.14
C VAL A 72 -11.33 -7.81 -15.48
N GLU A 73 -11.09 -8.91 -14.77
CA GLU A 73 -11.86 -10.15 -14.93
C GLU A 73 -13.33 -10.01 -14.51
N SER A 74 -13.63 -9.17 -13.52
CA SER A 74 -15.01 -8.95 -13.05
C SER A 74 -15.82 -7.99 -13.93
N GLY A 75 -15.18 -7.27 -14.86
CA GLY A 75 -15.84 -6.36 -15.81
C GLY A 75 -16.45 -5.08 -15.21
N GLU A 76 -16.14 -4.76 -13.96
CA GLU A 76 -16.68 -3.57 -13.29
C GLU A 76 -15.86 -2.31 -13.63
N ARG A 77 -16.29 -1.57 -14.67
CA ARG A 77 -15.62 -0.34 -15.15
C ARG A 77 -15.29 0.70 -14.07
N ARG A 78 -16.07 0.74 -12.98
CA ARG A 78 -15.87 1.70 -11.88
C ARG A 78 -14.63 1.37 -11.04
N ASN A 79 -14.24 0.10 -10.96
CA ASN A 79 -13.05 -0.34 -10.25
C ASN A 79 -11.80 -0.14 -11.09
N ASP A 80 -11.90 -0.30 -12.41
CA ASP A 80 -10.76 -0.12 -13.33
C ASP A 80 -10.22 1.32 -13.29
N ALA A 81 -11.11 2.31 -13.25
CA ALA A 81 -10.70 3.72 -13.12
C ALA A 81 -9.96 3.99 -11.80
N LYS A 82 -10.37 3.36 -10.69
CA LYS A 82 -9.71 3.52 -9.38
C LYS A 82 -8.28 2.98 -9.42
N TRP A 83 -8.07 1.82 -10.04
CA TRP A 83 -6.74 1.23 -10.18
C TRP A 83 -5.83 2.03 -11.10
N LEU A 84 -6.34 2.53 -12.23
CA LEU A 84 -5.55 3.34 -13.14
C LEU A 84 -5.02 4.62 -12.46
N ILE A 85 -5.86 5.24 -11.63
CA ILE A 85 -5.50 6.44 -10.88
C ILE A 85 -4.49 6.14 -9.80
N TYR A 86 -4.67 5.00 -9.11
CA TYR A 86 -3.67 4.49 -8.19
C TYR A 86 -2.30 4.35 -8.88
N TRP A 87 -2.25 3.73 -10.07
CA TRP A 87 -1.01 3.55 -10.83
C TRP A 87 -0.37 4.89 -11.24
N THR A 88 -1.17 5.89 -11.61
CA THR A 88 -0.67 7.25 -11.88
C THR A 88 -0.01 7.87 -10.65
N VAL A 89 -0.63 7.73 -9.47
CA VAL A 89 -0.07 8.24 -8.19
C VAL A 89 1.19 7.46 -7.81
N PHE A 90 1.18 6.13 -8.00
CA PHE A 90 2.35 5.28 -7.79
C PHE A 90 3.53 5.72 -8.67
N GLY A 91 3.28 6.02 -9.95
CA GLY A 91 4.29 6.54 -10.87
C GLY A 91 4.85 7.89 -10.43
N LEU A 92 3.98 8.84 -10.05
CA LEU A 92 4.38 10.15 -9.51
C LEU A 92 5.24 10.01 -8.24
N CYS A 93 4.82 9.14 -7.31
CA CYS A 93 5.56 8.85 -6.08
C CYS A 93 6.84 8.03 -6.32
N SER A 94 7.04 7.45 -7.50
CA SER A 94 8.27 6.72 -7.85
C SER A 94 9.37 7.63 -8.40
N MET A 95 9.05 8.82 -8.88
CA MET A 95 10.06 9.78 -9.36
C MET A 95 11.10 10.19 -8.30
N PRO A 96 10.73 10.44 -7.03
CA PRO A 96 11.69 10.75 -5.97
C PRO A 96 12.57 9.55 -5.57
N ASP A 97 12.18 8.30 -5.91
CA ASP A 97 12.99 7.12 -5.56
C ASP A 97 14.35 7.13 -6.28
N LEU A 98 14.43 7.78 -7.44
CA LEU A 98 15.69 7.98 -8.16
C LEU A 98 16.70 8.78 -7.33
N PHE A 99 16.21 9.65 -6.43
CA PHE A 99 17.02 10.45 -5.51
C PHE A 99 16.96 9.90 -4.07
N SER A 100 16.51 8.65 -3.89
CA SER A 100 16.31 8.05 -2.57
C SER A 100 17.57 8.07 -1.70
N GLN A 101 18.76 7.91 -2.27
CA GLN A 101 20.02 7.99 -1.51
C GLN A 101 20.25 9.38 -0.89
N THR A 102 19.96 10.45 -1.64
CA THR A 102 20.06 11.83 -1.15
C THR A 102 18.98 12.14 -0.11
N ILE A 103 17.75 11.67 -0.35
CA ILE A 103 16.62 11.85 0.58
C ILE A 103 16.85 11.10 1.88
N LEU A 104 17.36 9.86 1.82
CA LEU A 104 17.68 9.03 2.99
C LEU A 104 18.75 9.66 3.88
N THR A 105 19.71 10.36 3.27
CA THR A 105 20.77 11.06 4.00
C THR A 105 20.23 12.21 4.85
N TRP A 106 19.16 12.88 4.38
CA TRP A 106 18.48 13.94 5.11
C TRP A 106 17.33 13.45 6.00
N PHE A 107 16.64 12.38 5.59
CA PHE A 107 15.44 11.87 6.26
C PHE A 107 15.38 10.33 6.19
N PRO A 108 15.90 9.62 7.21
CA PRO A 108 16.00 8.16 7.19
C PRO A 108 14.64 7.44 7.30
N ILE A 109 13.57 8.15 7.69
CA ILE A 109 12.21 7.61 7.86
C ILE A 109 11.41 7.64 6.53
N TYR A 110 12.01 8.11 5.43
CA TYR A 110 11.33 8.29 4.14
C TYR A 110 10.62 7.03 3.64
N TRP A 111 11.30 5.87 3.65
CA TRP A 111 10.72 4.61 3.17
C TRP A 111 9.52 4.16 4.00
N LEU A 112 9.59 4.35 5.32
CA LEU A 112 8.49 4.01 6.22
C LEU A 112 7.28 4.92 5.97
N CYS A 113 7.49 6.24 5.86
CA CYS A 113 6.43 7.19 5.54
C CYS A 113 5.79 6.89 4.18
N LYS A 114 6.60 6.61 3.16
CA LYS A 114 6.13 6.25 1.82
C LYS A 114 5.31 4.97 1.85
N CYS A 115 5.78 3.94 2.57
CA CYS A 115 5.04 2.70 2.69
C CYS A 115 3.72 2.86 3.46
N VAL A 116 3.67 3.67 4.51
CA VAL A 116 2.42 3.99 5.22
C VAL A 116 1.46 4.77 4.32
N PHE A 117 1.96 5.74 3.54
CA PHE A 117 1.15 6.49 2.58
C PHE A 117 0.52 5.57 1.53
N PHE A 118 1.33 4.67 0.99
CA PHE A 118 0.89 3.63 0.09
C PHE A 118 -0.13 2.71 0.75
N LEU A 119 0.15 2.23 1.96
CA LEU A 119 -0.77 1.42 2.76
C LEU A 119 -2.14 2.07 2.90
N TRP A 120 -2.16 3.37 3.22
CA TRP A 120 -3.37 4.18 3.34
C TRP A 120 -4.16 4.28 2.02
N LEU A 121 -3.46 4.36 0.89
CA LEU A 121 -4.05 4.36 -0.45
C LEU A 121 -4.69 3.02 -0.84
N TYR A 122 -4.15 1.90 -0.36
CA TYR A 122 -4.68 0.54 -0.63
C TYR A 122 -5.84 0.16 0.27
N LEU A 123 -5.88 0.73 1.47
CA LEU A 123 -6.73 0.23 2.53
C LEU A 123 -8.20 0.57 2.18
N PRO A 124 -9.04 -0.43 1.89
CA PRO A 124 -10.42 -0.20 1.45
C PRO A 124 -11.27 0.43 2.56
N SER A 125 -10.86 0.28 3.82
CA SER A 125 -11.58 0.80 4.98
C SER A 125 -11.45 2.32 5.17
N THR A 126 -10.43 2.96 4.60
CA THR A 126 -10.19 4.41 4.74
C THR A 126 -10.67 5.24 3.56
N ASN A 127 -11.20 4.62 2.49
CA ASN A 127 -11.57 5.30 1.23
C ASN A 127 -10.46 6.27 0.72
N GLY A 128 -9.19 5.97 1.01
CA GLY A 128 -8.07 6.88 0.75
C GLY A 128 -7.92 7.20 -0.74
N THR A 129 -8.14 6.20 -1.59
CA THR A 129 -8.20 6.35 -3.05
C THR A 129 -9.32 7.30 -3.50
N GLU A 130 -10.48 7.29 -2.82
CA GLU A 130 -11.66 8.09 -3.18
C GLU A 130 -11.52 9.54 -2.70
N ALA A 131 -10.92 9.75 -1.52
CA ALA A 131 -10.52 11.06 -1.05
C ALA A 131 -9.48 11.68 -1.99
N PHE A 132 -8.44 10.92 -2.38
CA PHE A 132 -7.43 11.38 -3.31
C PHE A 132 -8.02 11.64 -4.71
N TYR A 133 -8.92 10.78 -5.19
CA TYR A 133 -9.66 10.96 -6.43
C TYR A 133 -10.44 12.27 -6.45
N ASN A 134 -11.25 12.52 -5.41
CA ASN A 134 -12.09 13.71 -5.35
C ASN A 134 -11.28 14.99 -5.20
N LYS A 135 -10.15 14.94 -4.49
CA LYS A 135 -9.34 16.14 -4.22
C LYS A 135 -8.38 16.50 -5.36
N ILE A 136 -7.78 15.51 -6.02
CA ILE A 136 -6.71 15.73 -7.01
C ILE A 136 -7.15 15.37 -8.42
N ILE A 137 -7.79 14.21 -8.63
CA ILE A 137 -8.14 13.78 -9.99
C ILE A 137 -9.41 14.44 -10.52
N SER A 138 -10.46 14.59 -9.71
CA SER A 138 -11.73 15.20 -10.12
C SER A 138 -11.56 16.59 -10.77
N PRO A 139 -10.77 17.53 -10.21
CA PRO A 139 -10.51 18.81 -10.88
C PRO A 139 -9.65 18.66 -12.14
N PHE A 140 -8.68 17.73 -12.15
CA PHE A 140 -7.77 17.54 -13.29
C PHE A 140 -8.47 16.90 -14.50
N SER A 141 -9.31 15.90 -14.26
CA SER A 141 -10.08 15.18 -15.29
C SER A 141 -11.04 16.11 -16.02
N LYS A 142 -11.80 16.93 -15.29
CA LYS A 142 -12.69 17.94 -15.88
C LYS A 142 -11.96 18.94 -16.75
N THR A 143 -10.78 19.38 -16.31
CA THR A 143 -9.94 20.34 -17.05
C THR A 143 -9.39 19.71 -18.32
N TYR A 144 -8.88 18.47 -18.26
CA TYR A 144 -8.32 17.77 -19.41
C TYR A 144 -9.38 17.40 -20.46
N LEU A 145 -10.55 16.92 -20.02
CA LEU A 145 -11.70 16.65 -20.89
C LEU A 145 -12.15 17.93 -21.62
N SER A 146 -12.22 19.07 -20.92
CA SER A 146 -12.61 20.35 -21.54
C SER A 146 -11.59 20.85 -22.57
N LEU A 147 -10.30 20.55 -22.39
CA LEU A 147 -9.25 20.90 -23.35
C LEU A 147 -9.29 20.00 -24.58
N LEU A 148 -9.50 18.69 -24.40
CA LEU A 148 -9.67 17.77 -25.53
C LEU A 148 -10.88 18.10 -26.38
N ASP A 149 -12.02 18.41 -25.76
CA ASP A 149 -13.23 18.84 -26.48
C ASP A 149 -13.02 20.17 -27.24
N THR A 150 -12.10 21.01 -26.77
CA THR A 150 -11.72 22.26 -27.45
C THR A 150 -10.75 22.04 -28.61
N ILE A 151 -9.84 21.07 -28.50
CA ILE A 151 -8.82 20.78 -29.53
C ILE A 151 -9.40 19.94 -30.68
N VAL A 152 -10.40 19.09 -30.40
CA VAL A 152 -11.03 18.20 -31.38
C VAL A 152 -12.15 18.90 -32.19
N ARG A 153 -12.52 20.12 -31.84
CA ARG A 153 -13.48 20.97 -32.59
C ARG A 153 -12.75 21.88 -33.57
#